data_AF-A0A358GCY8-F1
#
_entry.id   AF-A0A358GCY8-F1
#
_cell.length_a   1.000
_cell.length_b   1.000
_cell.length_c   1.000
_cell.angle_alpha   90.00
_cell.angle_beta   90.00
_cell.angle_gamma   90.00
#
_symmetry.space_group_name_H-M   'P 1'
#
loop_
_entity.id
_entity.type
_entity.pdbx_description
1 polymer ?
#
loop_
_entity_poly.entity_id
_entity_poly.type
_entity_poly.pdbx_seq_one_letter_code
_entity_poly.pdbx_strand_id
1 'polypeptide(L)'
;MKIVPTVTLPYTRDRIAASFIVTLNGIERNIPYNLFLSLFPRINSRNRTANVEASAAELEALSVIADISDPLSSRITYELSERHGGNFVVTHMSSGQQLVCLPGAFRRIAGVSNRAVSGTATLSATKLAEVGFIIEGGNNNDCNYQYANYA
;
A
#
# COMPACT_ATOMS: atom_id res chain seq x y z
N MET A 1 20.13 36.48 -0.72
CA MET A 1 20.19 35.01 -0.59
C MET A 1 19.21 34.62 0.52
N LYS A 2 18.06 34.02 0.21
CA LYS A 2 17.07 33.62 1.24
C LYS A 2 17.52 32.26 1.79
N ILE A 3 17.84 32.21 3.08
CA ILE A 3 18.08 30.95 3.78
C ILE A 3 16.69 30.32 3.99
N VAL A 4 16.42 29.22 3.30
CA VAL A 4 15.19 28.43 3.53
C VAL A 4 15.50 27.48 4.69
N PRO A 5 14.72 27.49 5.77
CA PRO A 5 14.94 26.56 6.88
C PRO A 5 14.76 25.12 6.37
N THR A 6 15.75 24.28 6.68
CA THR A 6 15.76 22.85 6.35
C THR A 6 15.80 22.01 7.62
N VAL A 7 15.20 20.83 7.56
CA VAL A 7 15.20 19.81 8.62
C VAL A 7 15.93 18.59 8.10
N THR A 8 16.81 18.03 8.92
CA THR A 8 17.51 16.78 8.59
C THR A 8 16.56 15.59 8.76
N LEU A 9 16.26 14.91 7.67
CA LEU A 9 15.40 13.74 7.62
C LEU A 9 16.23 12.48 7.33
N PRO A 10 16.27 11.49 8.26
CA PRO A 10 16.87 10.19 7.97
C PRO A 10 15.99 9.40 7.00
N TYR A 11 16.63 8.64 6.11
CA TYR A 11 15.95 7.73 5.20
C TYR A 11 16.68 6.39 5.10
N THR A 12 15.92 5.32 4.87
CA THR A 12 16.41 3.98 4.58
C THR A 12 15.84 3.49 3.26
N ARG A 13 16.66 2.91 2.39
CA ARG A 13 16.21 2.31 1.15
C ARG A 13 15.74 0.88 1.39
N ASP A 14 14.48 0.60 1.06
CA ASP A 14 13.95 -0.75 0.96
C ASP A 14 13.99 -1.23 -0.50
N ARG A 15 14.85 -2.21 -0.78
CA ARG A 15 14.99 -2.77 -2.12
C ARG A 15 13.87 -3.72 -2.48
N ILE A 16 13.25 -4.37 -1.50
CA ILE A 16 12.20 -5.36 -1.71
C ILE A 16 10.91 -4.63 -2.09
N ALA A 17 10.56 -3.58 -1.34
CA ALA A 17 9.40 -2.75 -1.61
C ALA A 17 9.63 -1.69 -2.72
N ALA A 18 10.86 -1.57 -3.24
CA ALA A 18 11.27 -0.56 -4.22
C ALA A 18 10.90 0.87 -3.76
N SER A 19 11.33 1.22 -2.54
CA SER A 19 10.92 2.43 -1.87
C SER A 19 11.96 2.96 -0.88
N PHE A 20 11.68 4.13 -0.32
CA PHE A 20 12.41 4.72 0.79
C PHE A 20 11.51 4.82 2.01
N ILE A 21 12.03 4.38 3.15
CA ILE A 21 11.41 4.51 4.45
C ILE A 21 11.95 5.79 5.08
N VAL A 22 11.04 6.67 5.50
CA VAL A 22 11.34 7.92 6.20
C VAL A 22 10.48 8.04 7.44
N THR A 23 10.95 8.76 8.46
CA THR A 23 10.17 9.04 9.66
C THR A 23 9.55 10.43 9.56
N LEU A 24 8.23 10.50 9.37
CA LEU A 24 7.48 11.76 9.33
C LEU A 24 6.59 11.85 10.57
N ASN A 25 6.72 12.93 11.35
CA ASN A 25 5.96 13.14 12.59
C ASN A 25 6.04 11.96 13.58
N GLY A 26 7.19 11.28 13.64
CA GLY A 26 7.40 10.10 14.49
C GLY A 26 6.84 8.79 13.95
N ILE A 27 6.28 8.79 12.72
CA ILE A 27 5.72 7.60 12.07
C ILE A 27 6.59 7.22 10.87
N GLU A 28 6.96 5.94 10.76
CA GLU A 28 7.62 5.45 9.56
C GLU A 28 6.66 5.40 8.37
N ARG A 29 7.09 5.96 7.25
CA ARG A 29 6.33 6.06 6.01
C ARG A 29 7.15 5.51 4.87
N ASN A 30 6.46 4.77 4.00
CA ASN A 30 7.05 4.14 2.84
C ASN A 30 6.76 5.00 1.60
N ILE A 31 7.81 5.52 0.97
CA ILE A 31 7.73 6.47 -0.14
C ILE A 31 8.26 5.79 -1.40
N PRO A 32 7.47 5.70 -2.48
CA PRO A 32 7.90 5.09 -3.73
C PRO A 32 9.19 5.73 -4.24
N TYR A 33 10.11 4.89 -4.73
CA TYR A 33 11.46 5.30 -5.10
C TYR A 33 11.51 6.51 -6.03
N ASN A 34 10.68 6.51 -7.08
CA ASN A 34 10.63 7.58 -8.06
C ASN A 34 10.14 8.91 -7.46
N LEU A 35 9.16 8.85 -6.56
CA LEU A 35 8.61 10.04 -5.91
C LEU A 35 9.62 10.63 -4.92
N PHE A 36 10.29 9.78 -4.15
CA PHE A 36 11.34 10.22 -3.23
C PHE A 36 12.49 10.92 -3.95
N LEU A 37 13.02 10.30 -5.03
CA LEU A 37 14.11 10.89 -5.81
C LEU A 37 13.68 12.14 -6.61
N SER A 38 12.39 12.28 -6.93
CA SER A 38 11.89 13.50 -7.57
C SER A 38 11.91 14.70 -6.62
N LEU A 39 11.68 14.48 -5.33
CA LEU A 39 11.78 15.50 -4.30
C LEU A 39 13.24 15.78 -3.95
N PHE A 40 14.08 14.75 -3.92
CA PHE A 40 15.48 14.88 -3.52
C PHE A 40 16.44 14.37 -4.61
N PRO A 41 16.55 15.08 -5.74
CA PRO A 41 17.36 14.65 -6.88
C PRO A 41 18.87 14.62 -6.58
N ARG A 42 19.29 15.28 -5.49
CA ARG A 42 20.69 15.34 -5.05
C ARG A 42 21.14 14.10 -4.28
N ILE A 43 20.22 13.24 -3.90
CA ILE A 43 20.55 12.03 -3.14
C ILE A 43 21.21 10.99 -4.06
N ASN A 44 22.30 10.38 -3.58
CA ASN A 44 22.85 9.20 -4.21
C ASN A 44 21.92 8.00 -3.98
N SER A 45 21.25 7.57 -5.03
CA SER A 45 20.27 6.49 -5.01
C SER A 45 20.84 5.11 -4.63
N ARG A 46 22.18 4.96 -4.64
CA ARG A 46 22.88 3.75 -4.21
C ARG A 46 22.99 3.62 -2.69
N ASN A 47 22.86 4.72 -1.96
CA ASN A 47 22.97 4.72 -0.51
C ASN A 47 21.80 3.94 0.12
N ARG A 48 22.12 3.01 1.03
CA ARG A 48 21.13 2.21 1.76
C ARG A 48 20.49 3.00 2.90
N THR A 49 21.25 3.86 3.56
CA THR A 49 20.80 4.67 4.69
C THR A 49 21.57 5.97 4.65
N ALA A 50 20.89 7.11 4.74
CA ALA A 50 21.55 8.41 4.90
C ALA A 50 20.56 9.46 5.42
N ASN A 51 21.00 10.71 5.46
CA ASN A 51 20.17 11.85 5.81
C ASN A 51 20.01 12.76 4.59
N VAL A 52 18.86 13.44 4.50
CA VAL A 52 18.63 14.52 3.54
C VAL A 52 18.14 15.77 4.27
N GLU A 53 18.56 16.93 3.80
CA GLU A 53 17.96 18.20 4.22
C GLU A 53 16.67 18.43 3.44
N ALA A 54 15.56 18.55 4.17
CA ALA A 54 14.24 18.80 3.60
C ALA A 54 13.71 20.16 4.04
N SER A 55 13.29 20.97 3.08
CA SER A 55 12.53 22.20 3.30
C SER A 55 11.10 21.88 3.74
N ALA A 56 10.40 22.89 4.27
CA ALA A 56 8.99 22.74 4.69
C ALA A 56 8.09 22.25 3.53
N ALA A 57 8.31 22.72 2.31
CA ALA A 57 7.54 22.29 1.14
C ALA A 57 7.84 20.83 0.74
N GLU A 58 9.09 20.38 0.87
CA GLU A 58 9.46 18.99 0.61
C GLU A 58 8.89 18.04 1.69
N LEU A 59 8.86 18.47 2.95
CA LEU A 59 8.21 17.72 4.04
C LEU A 59 6.70 17.62 3.85
N GLU A 60 6.05 18.71 3.42
CA GLU A 60 4.63 18.71 3.07
C GLU A 60 4.35 17.76 1.91
N ALA A 61 5.14 17.84 0.83
CA ALA A 61 5.01 16.94 -0.31
C ALA A 61 5.25 15.48 0.08
N LEU A 62 6.24 15.18 0.92
CA LEU A 62 6.47 13.85 1.47
C LEU A 62 5.28 13.35 2.29
N SER A 63 4.64 14.22 3.07
CA SER A 63 3.47 13.87 3.87
C SER A 63 2.29 13.52 2.97
N VAL A 64 2.03 14.34 1.94
CA VAL A 64 1.01 14.06 0.93
C VAL A 64 1.30 12.76 0.19
N ILE A 65 2.55 12.52 -0.22
CA ILE A 65 2.93 11.27 -0.88
C ILE A 65 2.77 10.10 0.09
N ALA A 66 3.14 10.24 1.36
CA ALA A 66 2.98 9.19 2.37
C ALA A 66 1.51 8.83 2.61
N ASP A 67 0.63 9.83 2.60
CA ASP A 67 -0.81 9.65 2.75
C ASP A 67 -1.42 8.98 1.51
N ILE A 68 -0.94 9.30 0.32
CA ILE A 68 -1.36 8.66 -0.95
C ILE A 68 -0.76 7.26 -1.10
N SER A 69 0.49 7.08 -0.68
CA SER A 69 1.26 5.84 -0.84
C SER A 69 0.98 4.82 0.28
N ASP A 70 -0.04 5.09 1.10
CA ASP A 70 -0.58 4.30 2.21
C ASP A 70 0.32 3.15 2.68
N PRO A 71 1.01 3.26 3.84
CA PRO A 71 1.79 2.15 4.41
C PRO A 71 0.96 0.91 4.76
N LEU A 72 -0.38 1.00 4.69
CA LEU A 72 -1.28 -0.14 4.81
C LEU A 72 -1.68 -0.75 3.46
N SER A 73 -1.17 -0.21 2.35
CA SER A 73 -1.43 -0.78 1.05
C SER A 73 -0.65 -2.07 0.87
N SER A 74 -1.37 -3.18 0.66
CA SER A 74 -0.78 -4.50 0.54
C SER A 74 -1.10 -5.13 -0.79
N ARG A 75 -0.18 -5.97 -1.25
CA ARG A 75 -0.32 -6.71 -2.49
C ARG A 75 -1.26 -7.88 -2.32
N ILE A 76 -2.13 -8.04 -3.31
CA ILE A 76 -2.94 -9.22 -3.50
C ILE A 76 -2.62 -9.87 -4.85
N THR A 77 -2.77 -11.18 -4.91
CA THR A 77 -2.97 -11.90 -6.17
C THR A 77 -4.44 -12.27 -6.28
N TYR A 78 -4.96 -12.36 -7.50
CA TYR A 78 -6.32 -12.81 -7.73
C TYR A 78 -6.40 -13.67 -8.97
N GLU A 79 -7.31 -14.64 -8.96
CA GLU A 79 -7.60 -15.52 -10.09
C GLU A 79 -9.07 -15.93 -10.07
N LEU A 80 -9.73 -15.85 -11.22
CA LEU A 80 -11.07 -16.34 -11.44
C LEU A 80 -11.01 -17.86 -11.52
N SER A 81 -11.65 -18.52 -10.56
CA SER A 81 -11.57 -19.96 -10.41
C SER A 81 -12.90 -20.64 -10.74
N GLU A 82 -12.88 -21.49 -11.77
CA GLU A 82 -14.01 -22.37 -12.11
C GLU A 82 -14.35 -23.32 -10.95
N ARG A 83 -13.35 -23.73 -10.17
CA ARG A 83 -13.56 -24.57 -8.96
C ARG A 83 -14.39 -23.87 -7.89
N HIS A 84 -14.40 -22.54 -7.90
CA HIS A 84 -15.20 -21.72 -6.98
C HIS A 84 -16.41 -21.10 -7.68
N GLY A 85 -16.93 -21.76 -8.73
CA GLY A 85 -18.15 -21.32 -9.42
C GLY A 85 -17.97 -20.04 -10.22
N GLY A 86 -16.77 -19.80 -10.76
CA GLY A 86 -16.44 -18.58 -11.50
C GLY A 86 -16.25 -17.35 -10.61
N ASN A 87 -15.90 -17.55 -9.34
CA ASN A 87 -15.56 -16.49 -8.39
C ASN A 87 -14.05 -16.23 -8.35
N PHE A 88 -13.64 -15.05 -7.88
CA PHE A 88 -12.22 -14.79 -7.65
C PHE A 88 -11.75 -15.45 -6.37
N VAL A 89 -10.62 -16.15 -6.44
CA VAL A 89 -9.77 -16.44 -5.29
C VAL A 89 -8.76 -15.32 -5.18
N VAL A 90 -8.80 -14.58 -4.07
CA VAL A 90 -7.93 -13.44 -3.80
C VAL A 90 -7.01 -13.83 -2.65
N THR A 91 -5.70 -13.75 -2.87
CA THR A 91 -4.69 -14.06 -1.85
C THR A 91 -3.97 -12.79 -1.42
N HIS A 92 -4.00 -12.51 -0.12
CA HIS A 92 -3.20 -11.44 0.47
C HIS A 92 -1.75 -11.91 0.65
N MET A 93 -0.80 -11.23 0.00
CA MET A 93 0.56 -11.75 -0.12
C MET A 93 1.35 -11.74 1.19
N SER A 94 1.07 -10.81 2.10
CA SER A 94 1.82 -10.70 3.35
C SER A 94 1.29 -11.64 4.43
N SER A 95 -0.04 -11.82 4.54
CA SER A 95 -0.63 -12.72 5.55
C SER A 95 -0.91 -14.13 5.05
N GLY A 96 -0.87 -14.36 3.73
CA GLY A 96 -1.27 -15.63 3.12
C GLY A 96 -2.77 -15.92 3.20
N GLN A 97 -3.59 -15.01 3.74
CA GLN A 97 -5.04 -15.17 3.78
C GLN A 97 -5.59 -15.28 2.35
N GLN A 98 -6.58 -16.15 2.19
CA GLN A 98 -7.31 -16.33 0.94
C GLN A 98 -8.79 -16.10 1.15
N LEU A 99 -9.41 -15.37 0.23
CA LEU A 99 -10.83 -15.08 0.21
C LEU A 99 -11.42 -15.43 -1.15
N VAL A 100 -12.69 -15.85 -1.14
CA VAL A 100 -13.46 -16.06 -2.36
C VAL A 100 -14.43 -14.90 -2.52
N CYS A 101 -14.33 -14.18 -3.63
CA CYS A 101 -15.09 -12.96 -3.86
C CYS A 101 -15.91 -13.05 -5.16
N LEU A 102 -17.13 -12.51 -5.12
CA LEU A 102 -17.97 -12.36 -6.31
C LEU A 102 -17.28 -11.44 -7.34
N PRO A 103 -17.26 -11.77 -8.64
CA PRO A 103 -16.52 -11.01 -9.65
C PRO A 103 -16.86 -9.53 -9.71
N GLY A 104 -18.16 -9.18 -9.70
CA GLY A 104 -18.61 -7.79 -9.76
C GLY A 104 -18.19 -6.99 -8.53
N ALA A 105 -18.30 -7.59 -7.34
CA ALA A 105 -17.92 -6.94 -6.09
C ALA A 105 -16.41 -6.69 -6.04
N PHE A 106 -15.61 -7.74 -6.32
CA PHE A 106 -14.16 -7.63 -6.30
C PHE A 106 -13.64 -6.59 -7.30
N ARG A 107 -14.10 -6.64 -8.56
CA ARG A 107 -13.67 -5.70 -9.60
C ARG A 107 -13.95 -4.25 -9.21
N ARG A 108 -15.12 -3.99 -8.62
CA ARG A 108 -15.51 -2.66 -8.12
C ARG A 108 -14.60 -2.18 -6.98
N ILE A 109 -14.36 -3.02 -5.97
CA ILE A 109 -13.55 -2.65 -4.80
C ILE A 109 -12.08 -2.49 -5.19
N ALA A 110 -11.54 -3.48 -5.91
CA ALA A 110 -10.14 -3.51 -6.33
C ALA A 110 -9.82 -2.52 -7.46
N GLY A 111 -10.84 -1.97 -8.14
CA GLY A 111 -10.66 -1.06 -9.27
C GLY A 111 -10.00 -1.71 -10.49
N VAL A 112 -10.15 -3.04 -10.64
CA VAL A 112 -9.58 -3.78 -11.77
C VAL A 112 -10.57 -3.85 -12.94
N SER A 113 -10.05 -4.11 -14.14
CA SER A 113 -10.86 -4.19 -15.36
C SER A 113 -12.01 -5.19 -15.23
N ASN A 114 -13.15 -4.88 -15.86
CA ASN A 114 -14.28 -5.82 -15.97
C ASN A 114 -13.94 -7.13 -16.70
N ARG A 115 -12.85 -7.14 -17.47
CA ARG A 115 -12.32 -8.32 -18.17
C ARG A 115 -11.19 -9.01 -17.42
N ALA A 116 -10.80 -8.52 -16.25
CA ALA A 116 -9.75 -9.16 -15.46
C ALA A 116 -10.18 -10.59 -15.10
N VAL A 117 -9.26 -11.53 -15.28
CA VAL A 117 -9.42 -12.95 -14.94
C VAL A 117 -8.36 -13.42 -13.98
N SER A 118 -7.15 -12.86 -14.02
CA SER A 118 -6.13 -13.06 -13.00
C SER A 118 -5.14 -11.90 -13.01
N GLY A 119 -4.37 -11.77 -11.93
CA GLY A 119 -3.31 -10.76 -11.86
C GLY A 119 -2.88 -10.45 -10.44
N THR A 120 -2.22 -9.30 -10.32
CA THR A 120 -1.86 -8.72 -9.02
C THR A 120 -2.41 -7.30 -8.92
N ALA A 121 -2.75 -6.88 -7.71
CA ALA A 121 -3.16 -5.52 -7.41
C ALA A 121 -2.58 -5.09 -6.06
N THR A 122 -2.38 -3.78 -5.91
CA THR A 122 -2.05 -3.18 -4.62
C THR A 122 -3.29 -2.46 -4.14
N LEU A 123 -3.79 -2.83 -2.97
CA LEU A 123 -5.00 -2.28 -2.36
C LEU A 123 -4.65 -1.60 -1.04
N SER A 124 -5.27 -0.46 -0.74
CA SER A 124 -5.19 0.20 0.57
C SER A 124 -5.78 -0.67 1.68
N ALA A 125 -5.49 -0.36 2.95
CA ALA A 125 -6.09 -1.10 4.08
C ALA A 125 -7.62 -1.10 4.02
N THR A 126 -8.20 0.06 3.72
CA THR A 126 -9.66 0.22 3.59
C THR A 126 -10.24 -0.69 2.54
N LYS A 127 -9.62 -0.77 1.35
CA LYS A 127 -10.08 -1.67 0.28
C LYS A 127 -9.86 -3.14 0.62
N LEU A 128 -8.77 -3.47 1.32
CA LEU A 128 -8.53 -4.83 1.79
C LEU A 128 -9.58 -5.25 2.84
N ALA A 129 -9.93 -4.36 3.77
CA ALA A 129 -11.02 -4.58 4.72
C ALA A 129 -12.38 -4.71 4.01
N GLU A 130 -12.65 -3.88 2.98
CA GLU A 130 -13.86 -3.99 2.15
C GLU A 130 -13.92 -5.31 1.36
N VAL A 131 -12.78 -5.85 0.92
CA VAL A 131 -12.69 -7.19 0.33
C VAL A 131 -12.95 -8.28 1.40
N GLY A 132 -12.67 -7.99 2.66
CA GLY A 132 -12.88 -8.87 3.81
C GLY A 132 -11.60 -9.39 4.46
N PHE A 133 -10.43 -8.86 4.11
CA PHE A 133 -9.16 -9.25 4.74
C PHE A 133 -9.06 -8.67 6.14
N ILE A 134 -8.54 -9.48 7.07
CA ILE A 134 -8.22 -9.02 8.43
C ILE A 134 -6.80 -8.47 8.40
N ILE A 135 -6.66 -7.17 8.67
CA ILE A 135 -5.38 -6.46 8.71
C ILE A 135 -5.13 -5.96 10.13
N GLU A 136 -3.97 -6.29 10.70
CA GLU A 136 -3.56 -5.77 12.00
C GLU A 136 -3.40 -4.24 11.93
N GLY A 137 -4.09 -3.52 12.82
CA GLY A 137 -4.09 -2.05 12.87
C GLY A 137 -5.22 -1.35 12.09
N GLY A 138 -6.08 -2.09 11.40
CA GLY A 138 -7.32 -1.55 10.82
C GLY A 138 -8.42 -1.48 11.88
N ASN A 139 -9.15 -0.35 11.94
CA ASN A 139 -10.40 -0.30 12.71
C ASN A 139 -11.39 -1.31 12.13
N ASN A 140 -11.45 -2.49 12.76
CA ASN A 140 -12.40 -3.55 12.49
C ASN A 140 -13.79 -3.14 13.00
N ASN A 141 -14.42 -2.19 12.32
CA ASN A 141 -15.84 -1.95 12.48
C ASN A 141 -16.52 -2.33 11.16
N ASP A 142 -17.40 -3.32 11.25
CA ASP A 142 -18.42 -3.69 10.26
C ASP A 142 -18.00 -4.59 9.09
N CYS A 143 -17.72 -5.87 9.39
CA CYS A 143 -18.02 -7.00 8.50
C CYS A 143 -18.22 -8.28 9.32
N ASN A 144 -19.32 -8.33 10.07
CA ASN A 144 -19.85 -9.56 10.62
C ASN A 144 -20.69 -10.25 9.54
N TYR A 145 -20.15 -11.24 8.82
CA TYR A 145 -20.95 -12.22 8.09
C TYR A 145 -20.35 -13.62 8.23
N GLN A 146 -20.84 -14.28 9.28
CA GLN A 146 -21.29 -15.68 9.31
C GLN A 146 -20.96 -16.53 8.07
N TYR A 147 -20.01 -17.44 8.22
CA TYR A 147 -20.19 -18.82 7.75
C TYR A 147 -20.48 -19.70 8.97
N ALA A 148 -21.65 -19.46 9.57
CA ALA A 148 -22.35 -20.49 10.32
C ALA A 148 -23.31 -21.17 9.33
N ASN A 149 -23.06 -22.45 9.06
CA ASN A 149 -24.00 -23.40 8.48
C ASN A 149 -24.61 -23.06 7.11
N TYR A 150 -24.06 -23.68 6.07
CA TYR A 150 -24.91 -24.28 5.04
C TYR A 150 -24.56 -25.77 4.92
N ALA A 151 -25.53 -26.57 5.37
CA ALA A 151 -25.82 -28.00 5.19
C ALA A 151 -24.73 -28.93 4.65
#